data_AF-A0A535XEM2-F1
#
_entry.id   AF-A0A535XEM2-F1
#
_cell.length_a   1.000
_cell.length_b   1.000
_cell.length_c   1.000
_cell.angle_alpha   90.00
_cell.angle_beta   90.00
_cell.angle_gamma   90.00
#
_symmetry.space_group_name_H-M   'P 1'
#
loop_
_entity.id
_entity.type
_entity.pdbx_description
1 polymer ?
#
loop_
_entity_poly.entity_id
_entity_poly.type
_entity_poly.pdbx_seq_one_letter_code
_entity_poly.pdbx_strand_id
1 'polypeptide(L)' 'MDRWRLLLVDDHALFREGLAGLFAYQDDFVLVGEAGDAAGALSQTAALQPDIVL' A
#
# COMPACT_ATOMS: atom_id res chain seq x y z
N MET A 1 17.34 -6.20 7.57
CA MET A 1 16.85 -4.83 7.82
C MET A 1 15.34 -4.91 7.79
N ASP A 2 14.66 -4.24 8.71
CA ASP A 2 13.19 -4.26 8.75
C ASP A 2 12.64 -3.48 7.55
N ARG A 3 11.65 -4.05 6.87
CA ARG A 3 11.00 -3.43 5.69
C ARG A 3 9.77 -2.66 6.13
N TRP A 4 9.58 -1.45 5.61
CA TRP A 4 8.39 -0.63 5.83
C TRP A 4 7.16 -1.27 5.16
N ARG A 5 6.10 -1.46 5.93
CA ARG A 5 4.83 -2.02 5.49
C ARG A 5 3.99 -0.92 4.85
N LEU A 6 3.75 -1.02 3.55
CA LEU A 6 3.06 0.00 2.75
C LEU A 6 1.64 -0.46 2.39
N LEU A 7 0.64 0.40 2.60
CA LEU A 7 -0.71 0.28 2.05
C LEU A 7 -0.92 1.39 1.02
N LEU A 8 -1.27 1.04 -0.23
CA LEU A 8 -1.59 2.01 -1.28
C LEU A 8 -3.09 2.32 -1.32
N VAL A 9 -3.46 3.58 -1.42
CA VAL A 9 -4.84 4.07 -1.41
C VAL A 9 -5.01 5.12 -2.51
N ASP A 10 -5.71 4.77 -3.57
CA ASP A 10 -6.02 5.70 -4.67
C ASP A 10 -7.27 5.19 -5.40
N ASP A 11 -8.13 6.06 -5.91
CA ASP A 11 -9.34 5.68 -6.66
C ASP A 11 -9.06 5.25 -8.12
N HIS A 12 -7.82 5.41 -8.59
CA HIS A 12 -7.36 5.04 -9.92
C HIS A 12 -6.51 3.75 -9.91
N ALA A 13 -7.10 2.65 -10.36
CA ALA A 13 -6.42 1.34 -10.38
C ALA A 13 -5.08 1.32 -11.14
N LEU A 14 -4.99 1.99 -12.29
CA LEU A 14 -3.76 2.06 -13.09
C LEU A 14 -2.61 2.77 -12.35
N PHE A 15 -2.94 3.77 -11.53
CA PHE A 15 -1.93 4.48 -10.76
C PHE A 15 -1.38 3.60 -9.63
N ARG A 16 -2.24 2.87 -8.91
CA ARG A 16 -1.81 1.90 -7.89
C ARG A 16 -0.95 0.78 -8.49
N GLU A 17 -1.32 0.23 -9.64
CA GLU A 17 -0.52 -0.79 -10.32
C GLU A 17 0.88 -0.26 -10.67
N GLY A 18 0.97 0.98 -11.16
CA GLY A 18 2.24 1.66 -11.41
C GLY A 18 3.09 1.82 -10.15
N LEU A 19 2.50 2.29 -9.05
CA LEU A 19 3.19 2.44 -7.76
C LEU A 19 3.64 1.09 -7.19
N ALA A 20 2.77 0.08 -7.20
CA ALA A 20 3.10 -1.27 -6.76
C ALA A 20 4.30 -1.83 -7.53
N GLY A 21 4.34 -1.61 -8.85
CA GLY A 21 5.48 -1.97 -9.70
C GLY A 21 6.77 -1.23 -9.31
N LEU A 22 6.71 0.07 -9.00
CA LEU A 22 7.88 0.84 -8.55
C LEU A 22 8.42 0.37 -7.19
N PHE A 23 7.53 0.11 -6.23
CA PHE A 23 7.90 -0.34 -4.89
C PHE A 23 8.38 -1.79 -4.86
N ALA A 24 7.98 -2.63 -5.82
CA ALA A 24 8.44 -4.02 -5.91
C ALA A 24 9.97 -4.16 -6.08
N TYR A 25 10.64 -3.12 -6.61
CA TYR A 25 12.10 -3.08 -6.78
C TYR A 25 12.83 -2.37 -5.63
N GLN A 26 12.12 -1.94 -4.58
CA GLN A 26 12.70 -1.25 -3.43
C GLN A 26 12.77 -2.21 -2.24
N ASP A 27 13.98 -2.60 -1.83
CA ASP A 27 14.19 -3.58 -0.74
C ASP A 27 13.72 -3.08 0.63
N ASP A 28 13.57 -1.76 0.79
CA ASP A 28 13.14 -1.12 2.04
C ASP A 28 11.63 -1.21 2.28
N PHE A 29 10.85 -1.63 1.28
CA PHE A 29 9.39 -1.65 1.35
C PHE A 29 8.81 -3.07 1.16
N VAL A 30 7.64 -3.27 1.74
CA VAL A 30 6.76 -4.41 1.47
C VAL A 30 5.34 -3.91 1.32
N LEU A 31 4.76 -4.08 0.13
CA LEU A 31 3.36 -3.78 -0.12
C LEU A 31 2.50 -4.81 0.61
N VAL A 32 1.72 -4.36 1.60
CA VAL A 32 0.86 -5.24 2.42
C VAL A 32 -0.61 -5.21 1.99
N GLY A 33 -1.03 -4.22 1.21
CA GLY A 33 -2.40 -4.12 0.69
C GLY A 33 -2.61 -2.93 -0.25
N GLU A 34 -3.81 -2.88 -0.84
CA GLU A 34 -4.26 -1.82 -1.73
C GLU A 34 -5.75 -1.52 -1.52
N ALA A 35 -6.15 -0.25 -1.50
CA ALA A 35 -7.55 0.17 -1.44
C ALA A 35 -7.91 1.17 -2.55
N GLY A 36 -9.15 1.09 -3.03
CA GLY A 36 -9.71 2.01 -4.03
C GLY A 36 -10.55 3.15 -3.47
N ASP A 37 -10.80 3.14 -2.16
CA ASP A 37 -11.67 4.11 -1.49
C ASP A 37 -11.32 4.21 0.00
N ALA A 38 -11.92 5.20 0.67
CA ALA A 38 -11.68 5.46 2.09
C ALA A 38 -12.15 4.31 3.01
N ALA A 39 -13.25 3.62 2.67
CA ALA A 39 -13.78 2.56 3.52
C ALA A 39 -12.87 1.33 3.52
N GLY A 40 -12.40 0.94 2.32
CA GLY A 40 -11.39 -0.10 2.13
C GLY A 40 -10.06 0.27 2.79
N ALA A 41 -9.63 1.52 2.68
CA ALA A 41 -8.40 2.01 3.30
C ALA A 41 -8.43 1.90 4.83
N LEU A 42 -9.53 2.34 5.46
CA LEU A 42 -9.70 2.24 6.91
C LEU A 42 -9.74 0.78 7.38
N SER A 43 -10.51 -0.06 6.68
CA SER A 43 -10.61 -1.49 6.98
C SER A 43 -9.24 -2.18 6.89
N GLN A 44 -8.50 -1.93 5.82
CA GLN A 44 -7.18 -2.51 5.61
C GLN A 44 -6.13 -1.95 6.55
N THR A 45 -6.17 -0.66 6.90
CA THR A 45 -5.26 -0.08 7.88
C THR A 45 -5.43 -0.78 9.23
N ALA A 46 -6.67 -1.01 9.67
CA ALA A 46 -6.96 -1.71 10.92
C ALA A 46 -6.50 -3.18 10.90
N ALA A 47 -6.71 -3.87 9.77
CA ALA A 47 -6.37 -5.29 9.62
C ALA A 47 -4.87 -5.55 9.42
N LEU A 48 -4.19 -4.69 8.66
CA LEU A 48 -2.82 -4.89 8.20
C LEU A 48 -1.80 -4.13 9.04
N GLN A 49 -2.19 -3.11 9.80
CA GLN A 49 -1.28 -2.25 10.56
C GLN A 49 -0.04 -1.86 9.73
N PRO A 50 -0.23 -1.15 8.60
CA PRO A 50 0.89 -0.66 7.80
C PRO A 50 1.66 0.42 8.57
N ASP A 51 2.95 0.55 8.27
CA ASP A 51 3.77 1.65 8.80
C ASP A 51 3.50 2.95 8.03
N ILE A 52 3.17 2.82 6.73
CA ILE A 52 2.91 3.93 5.82
C ILE A 52 1.63 3.65 5.02
N VAL A 53 0.75 4.64 4.96
CA VAL A 53 -0.40 4.68 4.06
C VAL A 53 -0.12 5.77 3.03
N LEU A 54 -0.12 5.41 1.76
CA LEU A 54 0.12 6.32 0.63
C LEU A 54 -1.10 6.39 -0.27
#